data_AF-A0A1Q6VQI0-F1
#
_entry.id   AF-A0A1Q6VQI0-F1
#
_cell.length_a   1.000
_cell.length_b   1.000
_cell.length_c   1.000
_cell.angle_alpha   90.00
_cell.angle_beta   90.00
_cell.angle_gamma   90.00
#
_symmetry.space_group_name_H-M   'P 1'
#
loop_
_entity.id
_entity.type
_entity.pdbx_description
1 polymer ?
#
loop_
_entity_poly.entity_id
_entity_poly.type
_entity_poly.pdbx_seq_one_letter_code
_entity_poly.pdbx_strand_id
1 'polypeptide(L)'
;MENSVEQALEAVPFCFGQILVRKTGDDFVLCHRDDEAHDDLEIFQGPEDAIEIARYDDAGNYRALKTAPNLRHGWRMELRTSDGLKRALDHFYPGRLAIFIAWKTGRLRTTPLRETLDRQSGMYRIAARISDAQIDVLVADFCRSNDGCLRTILWKRDQRGAIASTRLPKEKFDPIWDQVETPVEPAASFAKTTADTVTRTMIPLLCQEPCNLLVAACRKVVKGE
;
A
#
# COMPACT_ATOMS: atom_id res chain seq x y z
N MET A 1 -3.68 -22.39 -10.33
CA MET A 1 -3.32 -20.96 -10.17
C MET A 1 -3.89 -20.40 -8.87
N GLU A 2 -5.14 -20.76 -8.53
CA GLU A 2 -5.77 -20.54 -7.21
C GLU A 2 -4.90 -20.99 -6.02
N ASN A 3 -4.24 -22.13 -6.17
CA ASN A 3 -3.40 -22.76 -5.13
C ASN A 3 -2.29 -21.83 -4.56
N SER A 4 -1.74 -20.90 -5.34
CA SER A 4 -0.66 -20.02 -4.83
C SER A 4 -1.16 -18.78 -4.06
N VAL A 5 -2.44 -18.40 -4.25
CA VAL A 5 -3.10 -17.32 -3.53
C VAL A 5 -3.58 -17.83 -2.18
N GLU A 6 -4.22 -19.00 -2.19
CA GLU A 6 -4.65 -19.70 -0.99
C GLU A 6 -3.47 -19.97 -0.07
N GLN A 7 -2.36 -20.51 -0.58
CA GLN A 7 -1.16 -20.72 0.23
C GLN A 7 -0.58 -19.44 0.86
N ALA A 8 -0.69 -18.28 0.18
CA ALA A 8 -0.21 -17.01 0.74
C ALA A 8 -1.14 -16.45 1.83
N LEU A 9 -2.45 -16.67 1.67
CA LEU A 9 -3.48 -16.23 2.63
C LEU A 9 -3.71 -17.25 3.76
N GLU A 10 -3.26 -18.49 3.60
CA GLU A 10 -3.28 -19.55 4.62
C GLU A 10 -2.17 -19.39 5.66
N ALA A 11 -1.09 -18.68 5.34
CA ALA A 11 0.01 -18.35 6.23
C ALA A 11 -0.34 -17.20 7.20
N VAL A 12 -1.39 -17.41 8.00
CA VAL A 12 -1.88 -16.48 9.03
C VAL A 12 -1.10 -16.69 10.34
N PRO A 13 -0.72 -15.63 11.09
CA PRO A 13 -1.03 -14.22 10.89
C PRO A 13 -0.18 -13.53 9.84
N PHE A 14 -0.79 -12.61 9.09
CA PHE A 14 -0.08 -11.73 8.16
C PHE A 14 -0.59 -10.29 8.19
N CYS A 15 0.27 -9.37 7.78
CA CYS A 15 -0.07 -7.97 7.54
C CYS A 15 -0.22 -7.70 6.03
N PHE A 16 -1.20 -6.89 5.65
CA PHE A 16 -1.39 -6.39 4.28
C PHE A 16 -1.67 -4.89 4.34
N GLY A 17 -0.66 -4.07 4.08
CA GLY A 17 -0.73 -2.65 4.45
C GLY A 17 -1.09 -2.50 5.93
N GLN A 18 -1.95 -1.57 6.30
CA GLN A 18 -2.33 -1.33 7.71
C GLN A 18 -3.24 -2.40 8.32
N ILE A 19 -3.52 -3.50 7.63
CA ILE A 19 -4.47 -4.52 8.08
C ILE A 19 -3.71 -5.71 8.62
N LEU A 20 -4.04 -6.13 9.83
CA LEU A 20 -3.63 -7.41 10.40
C LEU A 20 -4.73 -8.44 10.14
N VAL A 21 -4.35 -9.59 9.58
CA VAL A 21 -5.24 -10.73 9.37
C VAL A 21 -4.82 -11.86 10.31
N ARG A 22 -5.79 -12.39 11.05
CA ARG A 22 -5.67 -13.50 12.00
C ARG A 22 -6.72 -14.57 11.71
N LYS A 23 -6.55 -15.75 12.31
CA LYS A 23 -7.54 -16.83 12.29
C LYS A 23 -8.02 -17.08 13.71
N THR A 24 -9.32 -17.29 13.85
CA THR A 24 -9.98 -17.73 15.09
C THR A 24 -10.80 -18.96 14.76
N GLY A 25 -10.27 -20.15 15.04
CA GLY A 25 -10.81 -21.38 14.46
C GLY A 25 -10.65 -21.38 12.94
N ASP A 26 -11.74 -21.57 12.21
CA ASP A 26 -11.78 -21.53 10.74
C ASP A 26 -12.08 -20.13 10.17
N ASP A 27 -12.48 -19.18 11.03
CA ASP A 27 -12.86 -17.83 10.63
C ASP A 27 -11.63 -16.91 10.57
N PHE A 28 -11.68 -15.93 9.66
CA PHE A 28 -10.70 -14.85 9.54
C PHE A 28 -11.14 -13.64 10.33
N VAL A 29 -10.20 -13.04 11.06
CA VAL A 29 -10.40 -11.79 11.78
C VAL A 29 -9.43 -10.74 11.22
N LEU A 30 -9.97 -9.60 10.82
CA LEU A 30 -9.20 -8.46 10.33
C LEU A 30 -9.42 -7.27 11.26
N CYS A 31 -8.37 -6.50 11.51
CA CYS A 31 -8.42 -5.22 12.20
C CYS A 31 -7.31 -4.31 11.66
N HIS A 32 -7.32 -3.04 12.06
CA HIS A 32 -6.11 -2.24 11.92
C HIS A 32 -4.99 -2.89 12.74
N ARG A 33 -3.76 -2.91 12.23
CA ARG A 33 -2.62 -3.56 12.89
C ARG A 33 -2.28 -2.96 14.26
N ASP A 34 -2.62 -1.69 14.47
CA ASP A 34 -2.42 -0.98 15.75
C ASP A 34 -3.56 -1.23 16.74
N ASP A 35 -4.70 -1.78 16.28
CA ASP A 35 -5.85 -2.14 17.11
C ASP A 35 -5.77 -3.60 17.60
N GLU A 36 -4.64 -4.28 17.42
CA GLU A 36 -4.55 -5.72 17.68
C GLU A 36 -4.92 -6.12 19.11
N ALA A 37 -4.54 -5.29 20.07
CA ALA A 37 -4.74 -5.48 21.50
C ALA A 37 -6.01 -4.79 22.02
N HIS A 38 -6.87 -4.28 21.13
CA HIS A 38 -8.12 -3.62 21.50
C HIS A 38 -9.30 -4.57 21.32
N ASP A 39 -10.14 -4.65 22.36
CA ASP A 39 -11.29 -5.55 22.41
C ASP A 39 -12.63 -4.81 22.19
N ASP A 40 -12.62 -3.47 22.21
CA ASP A 40 -13.77 -2.57 22.07
C ASP A 40 -13.94 -2.02 20.64
N LEU A 41 -13.79 -2.89 19.65
CA LEU A 41 -13.87 -2.53 18.23
C LEU A 41 -15.29 -2.75 17.66
N GLU A 42 -15.70 -1.89 16.73
CA GLU A 42 -16.95 -2.08 15.99
C GLU A 42 -16.87 -3.32 15.09
N ILE A 43 -17.82 -4.25 15.23
CA ILE A 43 -17.79 -5.55 14.55
C ILE A 43 -18.54 -5.48 13.21
N PHE A 44 -17.86 -5.93 12.16
CA PHE A 44 -18.38 -6.07 10.80
C PHE A 44 -18.29 -7.54 10.36
N GLN A 45 -19.27 -7.99 9.57
CA GLN A 45 -19.36 -9.38 9.12
C GLN A 45 -19.43 -9.53 7.60
N GLY A 46 -19.63 -8.43 6.87
CA GLY A 46 -19.66 -8.42 5.42
C GLY A 46 -18.32 -7.94 4.83
N PRO A 47 -17.77 -8.60 3.80
CA PRO A 47 -16.57 -8.07 3.13
C PRO A 47 -16.81 -6.69 2.49
N GLU A 48 -18.05 -6.36 2.15
CA GLU A 48 -18.48 -5.08 1.58
C GLU A 48 -18.36 -3.92 2.55
N ASP A 49 -18.42 -4.18 3.86
CA ASP A 49 -18.24 -3.16 4.90
C ASP A 49 -16.85 -2.51 4.80
N ALA A 50 -15.86 -3.22 4.25
CA ALA A 50 -14.53 -2.70 3.96
C ALA A 50 -14.55 -1.45 3.06
N ILE A 51 -15.57 -1.28 2.20
CA ILE A 51 -15.71 -0.10 1.34
C ILE A 51 -15.94 1.16 2.18
N GLU A 52 -16.84 1.08 3.16
CA GLU A 52 -17.12 2.20 4.06
C GLU A 52 -15.95 2.43 5.03
N ILE A 53 -15.36 1.35 5.54
CA ILE A 53 -14.18 1.45 6.42
C ILE A 53 -13.02 2.15 5.71
N ALA A 54 -12.75 1.77 4.45
CA ALA A 54 -11.66 2.35 3.68
C ALA A 54 -12.00 3.75 3.12
N ARG A 55 -13.24 4.24 3.25
CA ARG A 55 -13.69 5.47 2.62
C ARG A 55 -13.05 6.71 3.23
N TYR A 56 -13.00 6.79 4.55
CA TYR A 56 -12.53 7.94 5.31
C TYR A 56 -11.38 7.56 6.26
N ASP A 57 -10.56 8.53 6.65
CA ASP A 57 -9.59 8.38 7.73
C ASP A 57 -10.22 8.68 9.11
N ASP A 58 -9.43 8.58 10.18
CA ASP A 58 -9.91 8.83 11.55
C ASP A 58 -10.46 10.24 11.78
N ALA A 59 -9.97 11.23 11.00
CA ALA A 59 -10.44 12.61 11.06
C ALA A 59 -11.68 12.84 10.17
N GLY A 60 -12.20 11.78 9.52
CA GLY A 60 -13.35 11.86 8.62
C GLY A 60 -13.03 12.40 7.23
N ASN A 61 -11.75 12.57 6.86
CA ASN A 61 -11.37 13.04 5.53
C ASN A 61 -11.46 11.92 4.51
N TYR A 62 -11.88 12.26 3.30
CA TYR A 62 -12.00 11.27 2.23
C TYR A 62 -10.62 10.75 1.78
N ARG A 63 -10.45 9.42 1.76
CA ARG A 63 -9.23 8.75 1.33
C ARG A 63 -9.22 8.55 -0.18
N ALA A 64 -8.75 9.55 -0.92
CA ALA A 64 -8.58 9.47 -2.37
C ALA A 64 -7.57 8.38 -2.78
N LEU A 65 -6.52 8.18 -1.98
CA LEU A 65 -5.55 7.11 -2.14
C LEU A 65 -5.74 6.06 -1.04
N LYS A 66 -6.31 4.91 -1.37
CA LYS A 66 -6.56 3.84 -0.40
C LYS A 66 -5.28 3.23 0.19
N THR A 67 -4.15 3.40 -0.47
CA THR A 67 -2.84 2.95 0.01
C THR A 67 -2.05 4.05 0.73
N ALA A 68 -2.65 5.19 1.07
CA ALA A 68 -2.04 6.15 1.99
C ALA A 68 -2.07 5.56 3.42
N PRO A 69 -1.09 5.88 4.29
CA PRO A 69 -0.96 5.35 5.64
C PRO A 69 -1.94 6.02 6.63
N ASN A 70 -3.22 5.99 6.29
CA ASN A 70 -4.30 6.65 7.03
C ASN A 70 -5.61 5.84 7.01
N LEU A 71 -5.51 4.52 6.94
CA LEU A 71 -6.67 3.67 7.18
C LEU A 71 -7.17 3.92 8.61
N ARG A 72 -8.48 4.16 8.77
CA ARG A 72 -9.07 4.41 10.08
C ARG A 72 -8.94 3.21 11.02
N HIS A 73 -8.97 3.49 12.32
CA HIS A 73 -8.95 2.54 13.42
C HIS A 73 -10.37 2.21 13.91
N GLY A 74 -10.49 1.41 14.95
CA GLY A 74 -11.74 1.18 15.70
C GLY A 74 -12.68 0.14 15.11
N TRP A 75 -12.20 -0.72 14.21
CA TRP A 75 -13.01 -1.73 13.53
C TRP A 75 -12.39 -3.13 13.60
N ARG A 76 -13.28 -4.12 13.63
CA ARG A 76 -12.96 -5.54 13.54
C ARG A 76 -13.89 -6.19 12.53
N MET A 77 -13.35 -6.95 11.60
CA MET A 77 -14.12 -7.66 10.59
C MET A 77 -13.92 -9.17 10.73
N GLU A 78 -15.03 -9.90 10.79
CA GLU A 78 -15.05 -11.36 10.97
C GLU A 78 -15.64 -12.04 9.74
N LEU A 79 -14.83 -12.82 9.02
CA LEU A 79 -15.17 -13.41 7.73
C LEU A 79 -14.97 -14.93 7.77
N ARG A 80 -16.00 -15.68 7.34
CA ARG A 80 -15.99 -17.15 7.42
C ARG A 80 -15.26 -17.85 6.27
N THR A 81 -14.96 -17.14 5.20
CA THR A 81 -14.47 -17.76 3.96
C THR A 81 -13.26 -17.03 3.40
N SER A 82 -12.40 -17.78 2.72
CA SER A 82 -11.25 -17.22 2.00
C SER A 82 -11.66 -16.31 0.86
N ASP A 83 -12.82 -16.55 0.22
CA ASP A 83 -13.40 -15.64 -0.77
C ASP A 83 -13.79 -14.29 -0.14
N GLY A 84 -14.46 -14.33 1.02
CA GLY A 84 -14.78 -13.14 1.79
C GLY A 84 -13.51 -12.34 2.13
N LEU A 85 -12.47 -13.02 2.62
CA LEU A 85 -11.17 -12.38 2.89
C LEU A 85 -10.59 -11.72 1.63
N LYS A 86 -10.53 -12.43 0.50
CA LYS A 86 -9.99 -11.88 -0.78
C LYS A 86 -10.75 -10.62 -1.21
N ARG A 87 -12.08 -10.64 -1.12
CA ARG A 87 -12.95 -9.48 -1.45
C ARG A 87 -12.73 -8.31 -0.51
N ALA A 88 -12.69 -8.56 0.80
CA ALA A 88 -12.43 -7.51 1.79
C ALA A 88 -11.08 -6.83 1.55
N LEU A 89 -10.00 -7.60 1.33
CA LEU A 89 -8.67 -7.05 1.03
C LEU A 89 -8.66 -6.22 -0.27
N ASP A 90 -9.42 -6.63 -1.29
CA ASP A 90 -9.56 -5.85 -2.53
C ASP A 90 -10.37 -4.56 -2.32
N HIS A 91 -11.39 -4.57 -1.47
CA HIS A 91 -12.12 -3.36 -1.09
C HIS A 91 -11.26 -2.37 -0.29
N PHE A 92 -10.41 -2.88 0.61
CA PHE A 92 -9.45 -2.05 1.33
C PHE A 92 -8.34 -1.49 0.43
N TYR A 93 -7.74 -2.35 -0.40
CA TYR A 93 -6.61 -2.01 -1.26
C TYR A 93 -6.83 -2.54 -2.69
N PRO A 94 -7.58 -1.79 -3.54
CA PRO A 94 -8.00 -2.25 -4.86
C PRO A 94 -6.86 -2.76 -5.76
N GLY A 95 -7.04 -3.99 -6.23
CA GLY A 95 -6.14 -4.72 -7.11
C GLY A 95 -4.78 -5.08 -6.50
N ARG A 96 -4.50 -4.75 -5.24
CA ARG A 96 -3.16 -4.96 -4.67
C ARG A 96 -2.84 -6.43 -4.47
N LEU A 97 -3.83 -7.24 -4.08
CA LEU A 97 -3.67 -8.69 -3.96
C LEU A 97 -3.35 -9.32 -5.32
N ALA A 98 -4.07 -8.93 -6.38
CA ALA A 98 -3.81 -9.41 -7.74
C ALA A 98 -2.40 -9.07 -8.24
N ILE A 99 -1.91 -7.86 -7.95
CA ILE A 99 -0.54 -7.45 -8.30
C ILE A 99 0.50 -8.25 -7.51
N PHE A 100 0.28 -8.49 -6.22
CA PHE A 100 1.16 -9.33 -5.41
C PHE A 100 1.27 -10.75 -5.99
N ILE A 101 0.14 -11.35 -6.39
CA ILE A 101 0.13 -12.69 -7.00
C ILE A 101 0.88 -12.71 -8.33
N ALA A 102 0.67 -11.70 -9.19
CA ALA A 102 1.40 -11.58 -10.44
C ALA A 102 2.91 -11.46 -10.21
N TRP A 103 3.33 -10.75 -9.15
CA TRP A 103 4.74 -10.62 -8.78
C TRP A 103 5.32 -11.94 -8.27
N LYS A 104 4.65 -12.59 -7.30
CA LYS A 104 5.06 -13.89 -6.74
C LYS A 104 5.21 -14.98 -7.80
N THR A 105 4.40 -14.91 -8.86
CA THR A 105 4.41 -15.87 -9.98
C THR A 105 5.33 -15.46 -11.13
N GLY A 106 6.10 -14.37 -11.01
CA GLY A 106 7.03 -13.91 -12.04
C GLY A 106 6.35 -13.37 -13.31
N ARG A 107 5.06 -12.99 -13.22
CA ARG A 107 4.24 -12.52 -14.36
C ARG A 107 4.01 -11.01 -14.37
N LEU A 108 4.35 -10.31 -13.29
CA LEU A 108 4.14 -8.89 -13.18
C LEU A 108 5.02 -8.13 -14.18
N ARG A 109 4.39 -7.25 -14.96
CA ARG A 109 5.09 -6.24 -15.77
C ARG A 109 4.93 -4.89 -15.11
N THR A 110 5.99 -4.09 -15.17
CA THR A 110 5.98 -2.71 -14.68
C THR A 110 6.02 -1.74 -15.84
N THR A 111 5.43 -0.55 -15.64
CA THR A 111 5.39 0.49 -16.65
C THR A 111 6.19 1.70 -16.17
N PRO A 112 7.20 2.17 -16.91
CA PRO A 112 7.99 3.32 -16.51
C PRO A 112 7.19 4.62 -16.43
N LEU A 113 7.62 5.56 -15.59
CA LEU A 113 6.93 6.84 -15.42
C LEU A 113 6.86 7.68 -16.70
N ARG A 114 7.96 7.76 -17.46
CA ARG A 114 7.96 8.47 -18.74
C ARG A 114 6.90 7.90 -19.69
N GLU A 115 6.79 6.58 -19.77
CA GLU A 115 5.80 5.91 -20.61
C GLU A 115 4.36 6.21 -20.15
N THR A 116 4.10 6.17 -18.84
CA THR A 116 2.78 6.53 -18.29
C THR A 116 2.42 7.99 -18.57
N LEU A 117 3.38 8.91 -18.47
CA LEU A 117 3.15 10.33 -18.75
C LEU A 117 2.92 10.59 -20.26
N ASP A 118 3.64 9.91 -21.13
CA ASP A 118 3.53 10.06 -22.59
C ASP A 118 2.18 9.57 -23.14
N ARG A 119 1.51 8.64 -22.43
CA ARG A 119 0.14 8.20 -22.75
C ARG A 119 -0.94 9.25 -22.42
N GLN A 120 -0.62 10.27 -21.62
CA GLN A 120 -1.62 11.22 -21.16
C GLN A 120 -2.06 12.17 -22.28
N SER A 121 -3.35 12.44 -22.34
CA SER A 121 -3.96 13.32 -23.33
C SER A 121 -4.71 14.48 -22.65
N GLY A 122 -5.29 15.37 -23.46
CA GLY A 122 -6.10 16.50 -22.96
C GLY A 122 -5.34 17.38 -21.96
N MET A 123 -6.01 17.71 -20.84
CA MET A 123 -5.46 18.58 -19.79
C MET A 123 -4.24 17.99 -19.06
N TYR A 124 -4.00 16.67 -19.16
CA TYR A 124 -2.89 15.98 -18.51
C TYR A 124 -1.68 15.79 -19.42
N ARG A 125 -1.80 16.01 -20.74
CA ARG A 125 -0.68 15.90 -21.72
C ARG A 125 0.55 16.70 -21.31
N ILE A 126 0.36 17.84 -20.66
CA ILE A 126 1.46 18.70 -20.20
C ILE A 126 2.34 18.04 -19.12
N ALA A 127 1.82 17.05 -18.38
CA ALA A 127 2.56 16.35 -17.33
C ALA A 127 3.83 15.66 -17.86
N ALA A 128 3.85 15.23 -19.13
CA ALA A 128 5.01 14.63 -19.77
C ALA A 128 6.23 15.59 -19.86
N ARG A 129 6.01 16.90 -19.77
CA ARG A 129 7.08 17.92 -19.82
C ARG A 129 7.86 18.07 -18.52
N ILE A 130 7.50 17.35 -17.46
CA ILE A 130 8.21 17.41 -16.17
C ILE A 130 9.68 17.01 -16.35
N SER A 131 10.61 17.79 -15.81
CA SER A 131 12.05 17.47 -15.88
C SER A 131 12.42 16.31 -14.95
N ASP A 132 13.54 15.64 -15.20
CA ASP A 132 14.05 14.57 -14.33
C ASP A 132 14.31 15.08 -12.89
N ALA A 133 14.83 16.29 -12.75
CA ALA A 133 15.05 16.91 -11.44
C ALA A 133 13.74 17.18 -10.68
N GLN A 134 12.69 17.60 -11.39
CA GLN A 134 11.36 17.77 -10.80
C GLN A 134 10.72 16.43 -10.42
N ILE A 135 10.87 15.38 -11.25
CA ILE A 135 10.42 14.02 -10.92
C ILE A 135 11.08 13.56 -9.62
N ASP A 136 12.40 13.74 -9.51
CA ASP A 136 13.18 13.28 -8.36
C ASP A 136 12.66 13.86 -7.04
N VAL A 137 12.34 15.16 -7.03
CA VAL A 137 11.72 15.85 -5.89
C VAL A 137 10.28 15.38 -5.68
N LEU A 138 9.46 15.42 -6.72
CA LEU A 138 8.02 15.16 -6.62
C LEU A 138 7.73 13.73 -6.18
N VAL A 139 8.44 12.74 -6.72
CA VAL A 139 8.23 11.34 -6.35
C VAL A 139 8.64 11.11 -4.89
N ALA A 140 9.69 11.78 -4.41
CA ALA A 140 10.10 11.69 -3.01
C ALA A 140 9.06 12.29 -2.06
N ASP A 141 8.51 13.45 -2.42
CA ASP A 141 7.45 14.08 -1.65
C ASP A 141 6.14 13.27 -1.71
N PHE A 142 5.70 12.85 -2.89
CA PHE A 142 4.40 12.22 -3.08
C PHE A 142 4.37 10.75 -2.63
N CYS A 143 5.45 9.98 -2.85
CA CYS A 143 5.45 8.54 -2.66
C CYS A 143 6.13 8.06 -1.38
N ARG A 144 6.68 8.94 -0.54
CA ARG A 144 7.29 8.54 0.75
C ARG A 144 6.35 7.67 1.59
N SER A 145 6.92 6.77 2.37
CA SER A 145 6.14 5.78 3.12
C SER A 145 5.45 6.39 4.35
N ASN A 146 6.09 7.37 4.99
CA ASN A 146 5.45 8.21 5.98
C ASN A 146 4.55 9.23 5.27
N ASP A 147 3.26 9.27 5.61
CA ASP A 147 2.18 10.13 5.09
C ASP A 147 1.83 10.04 3.58
N GLY A 148 2.70 9.54 2.71
CA GLY A 148 2.49 9.57 1.25
C GLY A 148 1.77 8.33 0.72
N CYS A 149 2.46 7.20 0.67
CA CYS A 149 1.91 5.96 0.13
C CYS A 149 2.65 4.73 0.66
N LEU A 150 1.90 3.70 1.07
CA LEU A 150 2.41 2.41 1.51
C LEU A 150 2.84 1.47 0.37
N ARG A 151 2.72 1.89 -0.90
CA ARG A 151 3.10 1.01 -2.01
C ARG A 151 4.61 1.02 -2.23
N THR A 152 5.22 -0.16 -2.39
CA THR A 152 6.62 -0.33 -2.83
C THR A 152 6.75 -0.05 -4.31
N ILE A 153 7.66 0.84 -4.71
CA ILE A 153 7.83 1.24 -6.12
C ILE A 153 8.63 0.18 -6.89
N LEU A 154 8.00 -0.43 -7.90
CA LEU A 154 8.66 -1.38 -8.80
C LEU A 154 8.97 -0.79 -10.19
N TRP A 155 8.23 0.23 -10.60
CA TRP A 155 8.47 0.92 -11.86
C TRP A 155 9.76 1.76 -11.82
N LYS A 156 10.33 1.98 -13.00
CA LYS A 156 11.50 2.85 -13.20
C LYS A 156 11.06 4.20 -13.74
N ARG A 157 11.89 5.22 -13.60
CA ARG A 157 11.59 6.54 -14.15
C ARG A 157 11.43 6.47 -15.67
N ASP A 158 12.34 5.75 -16.34
CA ASP A 158 12.40 5.64 -17.79
C ASP A 158 12.81 4.23 -18.25
N GLN A 159 12.82 4.02 -19.57
CA GLN A 159 13.19 2.74 -20.19
C GLN A 159 14.68 2.39 -20.02
N ARG A 160 15.54 3.35 -19.64
CA ARG A 160 16.96 3.08 -19.35
C ARG A 160 17.15 2.52 -17.94
N GLY A 161 16.06 2.37 -17.18
CA GLY A 161 16.08 1.76 -15.85
C GLY A 161 16.46 2.73 -14.74
N ALA A 162 16.46 4.04 -14.99
CA ALA A 162 16.72 5.02 -13.93
C ALA A 162 15.73 4.85 -12.78
N ILE A 163 16.21 4.96 -11.54
CA ILE A 163 15.34 4.83 -10.35
C ILE A 163 14.31 5.96 -10.31
N ALA A 164 13.17 5.71 -9.66
CA ALA A 164 12.07 6.66 -9.62
C ALA A 164 12.45 8.00 -8.96
N SER A 165 13.23 7.92 -7.88
CA SER A 165 13.82 9.07 -7.18
C SER A 165 15.04 8.61 -6.39
N THR A 166 16.09 9.43 -6.40
CA THR A 166 17.31 9.29 -5.60
C THR A 166 17.15 9.80 -4.18
N ARG A 167 16.06 10.51 -3.87
CA ARG A 167 15.78 11.08 -2.55
C ARG A 167 14.91 10.18 -1.68
N LEU A 168 14.38 9.08 -2.24
CA LEU A 168 13.67 8.07 -1.47
C LEU A 168 14.65 7.05 -0.88
N PRO A 169 14.36 6.52 0.33
CA PRO A 169 15.16 5.45 0.92
C PRO A 169 15.08 4.18 0.07
N LYS A 170 16.10 3.31 0.13
CA LYS A 170 16.19 2.11 -0.71
C LYS A 170 15.04 1.14 -0.44
N GLU A 171 14.62 1.09 0.81
CA GLU A 171 13.48 0.38 1.39
C GLU A 171 12.19 0.65 0.59
N LYS A 172 12.04 1.86 0.02
CA LYS A 172 10.88 2.22 -0.78
C LYS A 172 10.75 1.42 -2.08
N PHE A 173 11.84 0.81 -2.51
CA PHE A 173 11.97 0.01 -3.71
C PHE A 173 12.13 -1.49 -3.42
N ASP A 174 12.10 -1.89 -2.14
CA ASP A 174 12.29 -3.27 -1.71
C ASP A 174 10.94 -3.91 -1.30
N PRO A 175 10.46 -4.94 -2.02
CA PRO A 175 9.24 -5.67 -1.68
C PRO A 175 9.29 -6.41 -0.34
N ILE A 176 10.49 -6.64 0.22
CA ILE A 176 10.67 -7.33 1.49
C ILE A 176 10.45 -6.35 2.66
N TRP A 177 10.54 -5.04 2.44
CA TRP A 177 10.43 -4.03 3.48
C TRP A 177 8.97 -3.61 3.76
N ASP A 178 8.59 -3.52 5.04
CA ASP A 178 7.26 -3.08 5.43
C ASP A 178 7.18 -1.57 5.34
N GLN A 179 6.43 -1.08 4.37
CA GLN A 179 6.27 0.36 4.17
C GLN A 179 5.46 1.03 5.29
N VAL A 180 4.81 0.26 6.16
CA VAL A 180 4.16 0.80 7.37
C VAL A 180 5.18 1.01 8.49
N GLU A 181 6.23 0.19 8.57
CA GLU A 181 7.32 0.40 9.51
C GLU A 181 8.19 1.56 9.01
N THR A 182 8.05 2.71 9.66
CA THR A 182 8.97 3.83 9.44
C THR A 182 10.36 3.42 9.92
N PRO A 183 11.43 3.70 9.16
CA PRO A 183 12.77 3.64 9.71
C PRO A 183 12.81 4.61 10.88
N VAL A 184 12.83 4.07 12.10
CA VAL A 184 13.03 4.86 13.31
C VAL A 184 14.43 5.45 13.15
N GLU A 185 14.54 6.77 12.93
CA GLU A 185 15.81 7.45 13.17
C GLU A 185 16.26 7.09 14.60
N PRO A 186 17.55 6.82 14.87
CA PRO A 186 18.01 6.44 16.20
C PRO A 186 17.97 7.64 17.16
N ALA A 187 16.77 8.12 17.48
CA ALA A 187 16.50 9.02 18.58
C ALA A 187 16.30 8.15 19.82
N ALA A 188 17.42 7.89 20.52
CA ALA A 188 17.51 7.49 21.93
C ALA A 188 16.21 6.91 22.54
N SER A 189 15.79 5.72 22.12
CA SER A 189 14.67 5.04 22.77
C SER A 189 15.21 4.20 23.93
N PHE A 190 14.87 4.64 25.14
CA PHE A 190 14.84 3.78 26.30
C PHE A 190 14.04 2.52 25.93
N ALA A 191 14.69 1.37 26.13
CA ALA A 191 14.13 0.07 25.85
C ALA A 191 12.74 -0.10 26.49
N LYS A 192 11.73 -0.27 25.66
CA LYS A 192 10.57 -1.12 26.02
C LYS A 192 10.83 -2.49 25.43
N THR A 193 11.58 -3.29 26.17
CA THR A 193 11.63 -4.73 25.99
C THR A 193 10.32 -5.29 26.53
N THR A 194 9.36 -5.58 25.65
CA THR A 194 8.29 -6.52 25.96
C THR A 194 8.32 -7.64 24.92
N ALA A 195 8.49 -8.83 25.47
CA ALA A 195 8.58 -10.13 24.83
C ALA A 195 7.38 -10.44 23.92
N ASP A 196 7.60 -11.42 23.04
CA ASP A 196 6.68 -12.02 22.06
C ASP A 196 6.40 -11.23 20.77
N THR A 197 7.45 -10.91 20.01
CA THR A 197 7.29 -10.59 18.59
C THR A 197 6.96 -11.87 17.81
N VAL A 198 5.67 -12.22 17.74
CA VAL A 198 5.18 -13.16 16.73
C VAL A 198 5.66 -12.63 15.38
N THR A 199 6.53 -13.38 14.70
CA THR A 199 7.02 -13.00 13.37
C THR A 199 5.83 -13.06 12.41
N ARG A 200 5.29 -11.89 12.03
CA ARG A 200 4.16 -11.77 11.10
C ARG A 200 4.69 -11.82 9.69
N THR A 201 4.04 -12.59 8.83
CA THR A 201 4.30 -12.49 7.39
C THR A 201 3.75 -11.15 6.91
N MET A 202 4.48 -10.45 6.05
CA MET A 202 4.00 -9.22 5.44
C MET A 202 3.78 -9.46 3.95
N ILE A 203 2.60 -9.08 3.48
CA ILE A 203 2.26 -9.06 2.06
C ILE A 203 2.40 -7.61 1.58
N PRO A 204 3.39 -7.29 0.73
CA PRO A 204 3.66 -5.93 0.31
C PRO A 204 2.59 -5.39 -0.64
N LEU A 205 2.28 -4.10 -0.51
CA LEU A 205 1.47 -3.39 -1.49
C LEU A 205 2.38 -2.95 -2.65
N LEU A 206 2.35 -3.63 -3.79
CA LEU A 206 3.28 -3.33 -4.88
C LEU A 206 2.75 -2.21 -5.79
N CYS A 207 3.64 -1.35 -6.30
CA CYS A 207 3.37 -0.29 -7.27
C CYS A 207 4.01 -0.64 -8.61
N GLN A 208 3.23 -1.25 -9.49
CA GLN A 208 3.70 -1.67 -10.82
C GLN A 208 3.70 -0.54 -11.86
N GLU A 209 2.93 0.52 -11.62
CA GLU A 209 2.80 1.68 -12.51
C GLU A 209 2.46 2.94 -11.68
N PRO A 210 2.95 4.14 -12.06
CA PRO A 210 2.54 5.40 -11.44
C PRO A 210 1.02 5.61 -11.45
N CYS A 211 0.44 6.05 -10.33
CA CYS A 211 -1.00 6.28 -10.27
C CYS A 211 -1.41 7.63 -10.88
N ASN A 212 -2.71 7.75 -11.19
CA ASN A 212 -3.29 8.99 -11.72
C ASN A 212 -3.12 10.20 -10.80
N LEU A 213 -3.00 9.99 -9.48
CA LEU A 213 -2.73 11.08 -8.54
C LEU A 213 -1.31 11.64 -8.72
N LEU A 214 -0.31 10.78 -8.96
CA LEU A 214 1.05 11.22 -9.27
C LEU A 214 1.10 11.91 -10.64
N VAL A 215 0.36 11.41 -11.64
CA VAL A 215 0.21 12.10 -12.94
C VAL A 215 -0.38 13.51 -12.77
N ALA A 216 -1.42 13.65 -11.94
CA ALA A 216 -2.02 14.94 -11.63
C ALA A 216 -1.04 15.86 -10.90
N ALA A 217 -0.22 15.32 -9.99
CA ALA A 217 0.82 16.08 -9.31
C ALA A 217 1.93 16.54 -10.27
N CYS A 218 2.35 15.68 -11.21
CA CYS A 218 3.30 16.07 -12.27
C CYS A 218 2.78 17.25 -13.09
N ARG A 219 1.48 17.23 -13.44
CA ARG A 219 0.83 18.34 -14.15
C ARG A 219 0.92 19.65 -13.36
N LYS A 220 0.63 19.63 -12.05
CA LYS A 220 0.69 20.83 -11.18
C LYS A 220 2.09 21.43 -11.15
N VAL A 221 3.10 20.59 -10.93
CA VAL A 221 4.51 21.00 -10.93
C VAL A 221 4.92 21.65 -12.26
N VAL A 222 4.52 21.08 -13.40
CA VAL A 222 4.83 21.65 -14.72
C VAL A 222 4.14 23.00 -14.94
N LYS A 223 2.95 23.19 -14.36
CA LYS A 223 2.21 24.45 -14.46
C LYS A 223 2.67 25.52 -13.45
N GLY A 224 3.44 25.14 -12.44
CA GLY A 224 3.74 26.01 -11.31
C GLY A 224 2.54 26.23 -10.37
N GLU A 225 1.63 25.24 -10.32
CA GLU A 225 0.47 25.18 -9.41
C GLU A 225 0.81 24.48 -8.09
#